data_AF-A0A7V6P333-F1
#
_entry.id   AF-A0A7V6P333-F1
#
_cell.length_a   1.000
_cell.length_b   1.000
_cell.length_c   1.000
_cell.angle_alpha   90.00
_cell.angle_beta   90.00
_cell.angle_gamma   90.00
#
_symmetry.space_group_name_H-M   'P 1'
#
loop_
_entity.id
_entity.type
_entity.pdbx_description
1 polymer ?
#
loop_
_entity_poly.entity_id
_entity_poly.type
_entity_poly.pdbx_seq_one_letter_code
_entity_poly.pdbx_strand_id
1 'polypeptide(L)'
;MDLVSEIEKAEKENPNVPLIFTEVLKDEINANNEVRMYNGMKRLIKKYSEDSKSTAILNEVTRVMSGGTSLSDILSVSIDEALHPTLVARDKE
;
A
#
# COMPACT_ATOMS: atom_id res chain seq x y z
N MET A 1 -6.56 25.13 -10.30
CA MET A 1 -6.89 24.63 -8.95
C MET A 1 -6.00 23.42 -8.74
N ASP A 2 -5.25 23.33 -7.64
CA ASP A 2 -4.45 22.13 -7.36
C ASP A 2 -5.34 21.06 -6.70
N LEU A 3 -4.96 19.80 -6.87
CA LEU A 3 -5.73 18.65 -6.38
C LEU A 3 -5.95 18.70 -4.86
N VAL A 4 -4.98 19.26 -4.12
CA VAL A 4 -5.06 19.40 -2.66
C VAL A 4 -6.20 20.36 -2.28
N SER A 5 -6.30 21.51 -2.95
CA SER A 5 -7.37 22.49 -2.73
C SER A 5 -8.77 21.91 -3.00
N GLU A 6 -8.89 21.01 -3.99
CA GLU A 6 -10.15 20.33 -4.28
C GLU A 6 -10.54 19.34 -3.18
N ILE A 7 -9.56 18.57 -2.68
CA ILE A 7 -9.76 17.65 -1.53
C ILE A 7 -10.18 18.45 -0.29
N GLU A 8 -9.44 19.50 0.07
CA GLU A 8 -9.74 20.32 1.25
C GLU A 8 -11.13 20.97 1.17
N LYS A 9 -11.57 21.35 -0.03
CA LYS A 9 -12.93 21.87 -0.24
C LYS A 9 -13.97 20.76 -0.02
N ALA A 10 -13.75 19.59 -0.60
CA ALA A 10 -14.66 18.45 -0.46
C ALA A 10 -14.77 17.98 1.02
N GLU A 11 -13.66 18.00 1.77
CA GLU A 11 -13.64 17.66 3.20
C GLU A 11 -14.45 18.66 4.04
N LYS A 12 -14.40 19.96 3.72
CA LYS A 12 -15.22 20.98 4.39
C LYS A 12 -16.71 20.77 4.14
N GLU A 13 -17.08 20.34 2.93
CA GLU A 13 -18.47 20.07 2.55
C GLU A 13 -18.95 18.72 3.10
N ASN A 14 -18.07 17.74 3.21
CA ASN A 14 -18.38 16.40 3.72
C ASN A 14 -17.21 15.83 4.55
N PRO A 15 -17.33 15.81 5.90
CA PRO A 15 -16.25 15.31 6.76
C PRO A 15 -16.01 13.79 6.65
N ASN A 16 -16.87 13.04 5.94
CA ASN A 16 -16.69 11.61 5.71
C ASN A 16 -15.74 11.29 4.54
N VAL A 17 -15.26 12.29 3.80
CA VAL A 17 -14.34 12.08 2.66
C VAL A 17 -13.16 11.16 3.00
N PRO A 18 -12.45 11.32 4.15
CA PRO A 18 -11.35 10.41 4.51
C PRO A 18 -11.80 8.95 4.70
N LEU A 19 -12.98 8.74 5.31
CA LEU A 19 -13.54 7.41 5.52
C LEU A 19 -13.92 6.77 4.18
N ILE A 20 -14.62 7.51 3.33
CA ILE A 20 -15.04 7.06 2.00
C ILE A 20 -13.83 6.76 1.12
N PHE A 21 -12.82 7.64 1.11
CA PHE A 21 -11.56 7.42 0.40
C PHE A 21 -10.91 6.09 0.81
N THR A 22 -10.84 5.83 2.11
CA THR A 22 -10.21 4.62 2.65
C THR A 22 -10.97 3.37 2.23
N GLU A 23 -12.30 3.39 2.27
CA GLU A 23 -13.12 2.24 1.84
C GLU A 23 -13.00 2.00 0.33
N VAL A 24 -13.09 3.05 -0.49
CA VAL A 24 -12.91 2.92 -1.96
C VAL A 24 -11.52 2.39 -2.29
N LEU A 25 -10.47 2.86 -1.61
CA LEU A 25 -9.11 2.36 -1.84
C LEU A 25 -8.98 0.87 -1.48
N LYS A 26 -9.56 0.44 -0.36
CA LYS A 26 -9.58 -0.98 0.03
C LYS A 26 -10.32 -1.82 -1.00
N ASP A 27 -11.47 -1.36 -1.48
CA ASP A 27 -12.28 -2.07 -2.47
C ASP A 27 -11.50 -2.29 -3.77
N GLU A 28 -10.78 -1.27 -4.26
CA GLU A 28 -9.93 -1.39 -5.46
C GLU A 28 -8.74 -2.34 -5.25
N ILE A 29 -8.14 -2.34 -4.05
CA ILE A 29 -7.07 -3.30 -3.71
C ILE A 29 -7.61 -4.73 -3.68
N ASN A 30 -8.77 -4.95 -3.04
CA ASN A 30 -9.40 -6.26 -2.92
C ASN A 30 -9.94 -6.79 -4.26
N ALA A 31 -10.36 -5.90 -5.17
CA ALA A 31 -10.78 -6.26 -6.52
C ALA A 31 -9.61 -6.61 -7.44
N ASN A 32 -8.36 -6.29 -7.05
CA ASN A 32 -7.18 -6.58 -7.84
C ASN A 32 -6.69 -8.02 -7.62
N ASN A 33 -6.12 -8.61 -8.66
CA ASN A 33 -5.49 -9.92 -8.54
C ASN A 33 -4.16 -9.81 -7.78
N GLU A 34 -3.97 -10.64 -6.74
CA GLU A 34 -2.84 -10.56 -5.81
C GLU A 34 -1.50 -10.79 -6.54
N VAL A 35 -1.46 -11.75 -7.47
CA VAL A 35 -0.28 -12.05 -8.29
C VAL A 35 0.06 -10.87 -9.20
N ARG A 36 -0.95 -10.23 -9.79
CA ARG A 36 -0.77 -9.03 -10.61
C ARG A 36 -0.25 -7.87 -9.78
N MET A 37 -0.80 -7.64 -8.59
CA MET A 37 -0.37 -6.60 -7.66
C MET A 37 1.09 -6.79 -7.25
N TYR A 38 1.45 -7.99 -6.76
CA TYR A 38 2.83 -8.32 -6.38
C TYR A 38 3.83 -8.11 -7.52
N ASN A 39 3.50 -8.60 -8.72
CA ASN A 39 4.37 -8.42 -9.88
C ASN A 39 4.47 -6.95 -10.33
N GLY A 40 3.40 -6.17 -10.17
CA GLY A 40 3.40 -4.73 -10.38
C GLY A 40 4.37 -4.02 -9.44
N MET A 41 4.29 -4.31 -8.14
CA MET A 41 5.19 -3.76 -7.13
C MET A 41 6.65 -4.12 -7.40
N LYS A 42 6.94 -5.40 -7.66
CA LYS A 42 8.28 -5.87 -8.03
C LYS A 42 8.83 -5.12 -9.26
N ARG A 43 7.98 -4.85 -10.26
CA ARG A 43 8.36 -4.10 -11.46
C ARG A 43 8.69 -2.63 -11.14
N LEU A 44 7.91 -1.98 -10.28
CA LEU A 44 8.18 -0.59 -9.87
C LEU A 44 9.49 -0.49 -9.11
N ILE A 45 9.73 -1.39 -8.15
CA ILE A 45 11.00 -1.46 -7.40
C ILE A 45 12.17 -1.64 -8.35
N LYS A 46 12.10 -2.59 -9.28
CA LYS A 46 13.17 -2.81 -10.26
C LYS A 46 13.37 -1.61 -11.19
N LYS A 47 12.29 -0.95 -11.60
CA LYS A 47 12.35 0.20 -12.52
C LYS A 47 13.06 1.40 -11.88
N TYR A 48 12.88 1.59 -10.58
CA TYR A 48 13.36 2.77 -9.86
C TYR A 48 14.50 2.47 -8.88
N SER A 49 15.12 1.28 -8.94
CA SER A 49 16.13 0.85 -7.96
C SER A 49 17.37 1.74 -7.90
N GLU A 50 17.70 2.43 -8.99
CA GLU A 50 18.83 3.36 -9.07
C GLU A 50 18.43 4.81 -8.77
N ASP A 51 17.14 5.10 -8.65
CA ASP A 51 16.61 6.42 -8.31
C ASP A 51 16.18 6.43 -6.83
N SER A 52 17.08 6.94 -6.00
CA SER A 52 16.86 7.09 -4.56
C SER A 52 15.61 7.91 -4.22
N LYS A 53 15.27 8.92 -5.04
CA LYS A 53 14.09 9.76 -4.81
C LYS A 53 12.81 9.00 -5.13
N SER A 54 12.76 8.31 -6.26
CA SER A 54 11.60 7.48 -6.61
C SER A 54 11.39 6.33 -5.63
N THR A 55 12.48 5.71 -5.16
CA THR A 55 12.42 4.67 -4.14
C THR A 55 11.92 5.21 -2.79
N ALA A 56 12.31 6.43 -2.41
CA ALA A 56 11.79 7.10 -1.22
C ALA A 56 10.27 7.35 -1.31
N ILE A 57 9.79 7.83 -2.47
CA ILE A 57 8.34 8.04 -2.70
C ILE A 57 7.55 6.73 -2.57
N LEU A 58 8.04 5.63 -3.15
CA LEU A 58 7.38 4.32 -3.02
C LEU A 58 7.29 3.87 -1.55
N ASN A 59 8.34 4.12 -0.78
CA ASN A 59 8.35 3.83 0.66
C ASN A 59 7.40 4.73 1.44
N GLU A 60 7.35 6.04 1.15
CA GLU A 60 6.43 6.98 1.80
C GLU A 60 4.97 6.59 1.57
N VAL A 61 4.59 6.31 0.32
CA VAL A 61 3.24 5.84 -0.02
C VAL A 61 2.91 4.56 0.75
N THR A 62 3.84 3.60 0.77
CA THR A 62 3.63 2.33 1.48
C THR A 62 3.45 2.54 2.99
N ARG A 63 4.24 3.44 3.60
CA ARG A 63 4.12 3.78 5.02
C ARG A 63 2.77 4.43 5.35
N VAL A 64 2.28 5.32 4.50
CA VAL A 64 0.95 5.94 4.67
C VAL A 64 -0.14 4.87 4.66
N MET A 65 -0.07 3.91 3.72
CA MET A 65 -1.07 2.84 3.60
C MET A 65 -1.00 1.80 4.73
N SER A 66 0.18 1.55 5.29
CA SER A 66 0.43 0.45 6.24
C SER A 66 0.47 0.89 7.71
N GLY A 67 0.26 2.17 8.01
CA GLY A 67 0.39 2.70 9.37
C GLY A 67 1.84 2.83 9.84
N GLY A 68 2.79 2.97 8.91
CA GLY A 68 4.20 3.27 9.18
C GLY A 68 5.20 2.21 8.75
N THR A 69 4.76 1.05 8.26
CA THR A 69 5.65 -0.04 7.81
C THR A 69 6.21 0.24 6.41
N SER A 70 7.52 0.05 6.22
CA SER A 70 8.16 0.28 4.92
C SER A 70 7.87 -0.84 3.92
N LEU A 71 8.05 -0.56 2.62
CA LEU A 71 7.89 -1.59 1.58
C LEU A 71 8.91 -2.72 1.73
N SER A 72 10.14 -2.40 2.14
CA SER A 72 11.16 -3.41 2.42
C SER A 72 10.76 -4.32 3.57
N ASP A 73 10.20 -3.78 4.66
CA ASP A 73 9.80 -4.59 5.81
C ASP A 73 8.65 -5.53 5.45
N ILE A 74 7.65 -5.04 4.71
CA ILE A 74 6.54 -5.87 4.23
C ILE A 74 7.06 -7.02 3.36
N LEU A 75 7.97 -6.73 2.43
CA LEU A 75 8.56 -7.76 1.56
C LEU A 75 9.40 -8.75 2.33
N SER A 76 10.22 -8.29 3.28
CA SER A 76 11.03 -9.15 4.15
C SER A 76 10.16 -10.10 4.95
N VAL A 77 9.10 -9.60 5.61
CA VAL A 77 8.16 -10.45 6.36
C VAL A 77 7.42 -11.42 5.44
N SER A 78 7.00 -10.97 4.25
CA SER A 78 6.29 -11.82 3.29
C SER A 78 7.16 -12.98 2.78
N ILE A 79 8.44 -12.72 2.50
CA ILE A 79 9.41 -13.73 2.07
C ILE A 79 9.70 -14.70 3.21
N ASP A 80 9.94 -14.18 4.42
CA ASP A 80 10.21 -14.99 5.60
C ASP A 80 9.05 -15.94 5.88
N GLU A 81 7.82 -15.43 5.93
CA GLU A 81 6.62 -16.24 6.17
C GLU A 81 6.36 -17.26 5.05
N ALA A 82 6.67 -16.94 3.79
CA ALA A 82 6.54 -17.89 2.69
C ALA A 82 7.54 -19.05 2.76
N LEU A 83 8.74 -18.81 3.32
CA LEU A 83 9.79 -19.82 3.49
C LEU A 83 9.69 -20.55 4.83
N HIS A 84 9.17 -19.88 5.85
CA HIS A 84 9.03 -20.34 7.23
C HIS A 84 7.62 -19.99 7.74
N PRO A 85 6.59 -20.77 7.35
CA PRO A 85 5.22 -20.44 7.71
C PRO A 85 5.00 -20.48 9.23
N THR A 86 4.67 -19.33 9.82
CA THR A 86 4.31 -19.20 11.24
C THR A 86 2.86 -18.79 11.46
N LEU A 87 2.22 -18.20 10.44
CA LEU A 87 0.82 -17.73 10.47
C LEU A 87 -0.18 -18.83 10.06
N VAL A 88 0.24 -19.85 9.31
CA VAL A 88 -0.64 -20.96 8.84
C VAL A 88 -1.09 -21.91 9.97
N ALA A 89 -0.52 -21.79 11.17
CA ALA A 89 -0.84 -22.64 12.31
C ALA A 89 -2.00 -22.13 13.20
N ARG A 90 -2.57 -20.94 12.94
CA ARG A 90 -3.58 -20.34 13.84
C ARG A 90 -5.05 -20.51 13.43
N ASP A 91 -5.34 -21.01 12.24
CA ASP A 91 -6.73 -21.22 11.76
C ASP A 91 -7.14 -22.71 11.72
N LYS A 92 -6.60 -23.51 12.63
CA LYS A 92 -7.06 -24.89 12.88
C LYS A 92 -7.36 -25.13 14.36
N GLU A 93 -8.21 -24.31 14.95
CA GLU A 93 -8.97 -24.65 16.16
C GLU A 93 -10.41 -24.12 16.04
#